data_AF-A0A0G1W2T6-F1
#
_entry.id   AF-A0A0G1W2T6-F1
#
_cell.length_a   1.000
_cell.length_b   1.000
_cell.length_c   1.000
_cell.angle_alpha   90.00
_cell.angle_beta   90.00
_cell.angle_gamma   90.00
#
_symmetry.space_group_name_H-M   'P 1'
#
loop_
_entity.id
_entity.type
_entity.pdbx_description
1 polymer ?
#
loop_
_entity_poly.entity_id
_entity_poly.type
_entity_poly.pdbx_seq_one_letter_code
_entity_poly.pdbx_strand_id
1 'polypeptide(L)'
;MGHGKFSSPPVICDEAHLGEVSKILQDVDITCRDFSESLKRMAPGDFGYIDPPYWPVSETANFTSFTPEGFTRQDQEDLAESCRVLTDQGVFLMVSNSDTPFTRRLYKGFNICKVEARRCVNSAGKKRGSVPELLMTNY
;
A
#
# COMPACT_ATOMS: atom_id res chain seq x y z
N MET A 1 -10.26 1.02 27.57
CA MET A 1 -10.78 0.79 26.20
C MET A 1 -11.22 2.11 25.62
N GLY A 2 -10.62 2.55 24.50
CA GLY A 2 -11.06 3.74 23.80
C GLY A 2 -12.17 3.39 22.82
N HIS A 3 -13.36 3.97 22.98
CA HIS A 3 -14.42 3.86 21.98
C HIS A 3 -14.22 4.97 20.93
N GLY A 4 -14.30 4.62 19.64
CA GLY A 4 -14.34 5.61 18.56
C GLY A 4 -15.56 6.51 18.70
N LYS A 5 -15.37 7.83 18.69
CA LYS A 5 -16.47 8.79 18.64
C LYS A 5 -16.91 8.94 17.19
N PHE A 6 -18.03 8.32 16.83
CA PHE A 6 -18.65 8.50 15.52
C PHE A 6 -19.68 9.64 15.59
N SER A 7 -19.74 10.47 14.56
CA SER A 7 -20.73 11.55 14.41
C SER A 7 -22.16 11.02 14.18
N SER A 8 -22.29 9.76 13.79
CA SER A 8 -23.54 9.03 13.60
C SER A 8 -23.31 7.54 13.86
N PRO A 9 -24.34 6.76 14.26
CA PRO A 9 -24.21 5.31 14.37
C PRO A 9 -23.74 4.73 13.02
N PRO A 10 -22.71 3.86 13.00
CA PRO A 10 -22.35 3.19 11.76
C PRO A 10 -23.51 2.33 11.27
N VAL A 11 -23.74 2.28 9.95
CA VAL A 11 -24.63 1.29 9.37
C VAL A 11 -23.93 -0.06 9.52
N ILE A 12 -24.52 -0.94 10.33
CA ILE A 12 -24.02 -2.29 10.55
C ILE A 12 -24.84 -3.22 9.67
N CYS A 13 -24.16 -4.10 8.93
CA CYS A 13 -24.79 -5.06 8.01
C CYS A 13 -25.64 -4.35 6.92
N ASP A 14 -24.99 -3.48 6.14
CA ASP A 14 -25.58 -2.94 4.91
C ASP A 14 -25.76 -4.07 3.88
N GLU A 15 -26.92 -4.72 3.91
CA GLU A 15 -27.23 -5.89 3.08
C GLU A 15 -27.13 -5.59 1.58
N ALA A 16 -27.57 -4.41 1.15
CA ALA A 16 -27.48 -3.99 -0.24
C ALA A 16 -26.01 -3.90 -0.68
N HIS A 17 -25.18 -3.21 0.12
CA HIS A 17 -23.76 -3.08 -0.17
C HIS A 17 -23.02 -4.43 -0.13
N LEU A 18 -23.32 -5.28 0.85
CA LEU A 18 -22.77 -6.64 0.92
C LEU A 18 -23.14 -7.48 -0.31
N GLY A 19 -24.38 -7.36 -0.80
CA GLY A 19 -24.83 -8.00 -2.02
C GLY A 19 -24.10 -7.51 -3.28
N GLU A 20 -23.79 -6.21 -3.36
CA GLU A 20 -22.99 -5.65 -4.45
C GLU A 20 -21.54 -6.14 -4.44
N VAL A 21 -20.88 -6.08 -3.28
CA VAL A 21 -19.50 -6.57 -3.11
C VAL A 21 -19.42 -8.07 -3.41
N SER A 22 -20.39 -8.86 -2.94
CA SER A 22 -20.47 -10.29 -3.23
C SER A 22 -20.51 -10.60 -4.73
N LYS A 23 -21.26 -9.81 -5.52
CA LYS A 23 -21.32 -9.96 -6.98
C LYS A 23 -19.99 -9.63 -7.65
N ILE A 24 -19.29 -8.59 -7.19
CA ILE A 24 -17.99 -8.15 -7.74
C ILE A 24 -16.91 -9.21 -7.49
N LEU A 25 -16.94 -9.86 -6.32
CA LEU A 25 -15.91 -10.81 -5.90
C LEU A 25 -16.12 -12.25 -6.42
N GLN A 26 -17.12 -12.52 -7.27
CA GLN A 26 -17.42 -13.88 -7.73
C GLN A 26 -16.29 -14.54 -8.53
N ASP A 27 -15.44 -13.74 -9.19
CA ASP A 27 -14.31 -14.21 -10.01
C ASP A 27 -12.97 -13.72 -9.43
N VAL A 28 -12.88 -13.65 -8.10
CA VAL A 28 -11.70 -13.17 -7.37
C VAL A 28 -11.18 -14.24 -6.42
N ASP A 29 -9.94 -14.63 -6.60
CA ASP A 29 -9.21 -15.45 -5.64
C ASP A 29 -8.70 -14.58 -4.47
N ILE A 30 -9.30 -14.77 -3.29
CA ILE A 30 -8.89 -14.07 -2.07
C ILE A 30 -7.98 -14.97 -1.23
N THR A 31 -6.76 -14.53 -0.96
CA THR A 31 -5.78 -15.30 -0.18
C THR A 31 -5.22 -14.51 0.99
N CYS A 32 -5.00 -15.17 2.13
CA CYS A 32 -4.28 -14.62 3.27
C CYS A 32 -2.89 -15.27 3.34
N ARG A 33 -1.86 -14.56 2.85
CA ARG A 33 -0.50 -15.06 2.70
C ARG A 33 0.52 -13.93 2.81
N ASP A 34 1.77 -14.28 3.03
CA ASP A 34 2.88 -13.35 2.90
C ASP A 34 3.00 -12.82 1.46
N PHE A 35 3.45 -11.57 1.30
CA PHE A 35 3.56 -10.93 -0.02
C PHE A 35 4.50 -11.70 -0.95
N SER A 36 5.58 -12.29 -0.41
CA SER A 36 6.57 -13.02 -1.22
C SER A 36 5.96 -14.29 -1.84
N GLU A 37 4.98 -14.91 -1.20
CA GLU A 37 4.25 -16.04 -1.77
C GLU A 37 3.31 -15.60 -2.89
N SER A 38 2.63 -14.46 -2.70
CA SER A 38 1.72 -13.89 -3.71
C SER A 38 2.48 -13.48 -4.98
N LEU A 39 3.64 -12.83 -4.83
CA LEU A 39 4.47 -12.38 -5.95
C LEU A 39 5.04 -13.54 -6.78
N LYS A 40 5.36 -14.68 -6.15
CA LYS A 40 5.85 -15.88 -6.86
C LYS A 40 4.83 -16.51 -7.82
N ARG A 41 3.54 -16.14 -7.71
CA ARG A 41 2.47 -16.65 -8.57
C ARG A 41 2.28 -15.84 -9.85
N MET A 42 2.90 -14.67 -9.94
CA MET A 42 2.78 -13.80 -11.11
C MET A 42 3.54 -14.40 -12.31
N ALA A 43 2.97 -14.26 -13.49
CA ALA A 43 3.50 -14.74 -14.75
C ALA A 43 3.76 -13.57 -15.72
N PRO A 44 4.63 -13.76 -16.74
CA PRO A 44 4.87 -12.73 -17.75
C PRO A 44 3.56 -12.23 -18.38
N GLY A 45 3.40 -10.90 -18.46
CA GLY A 45 2.18 -10.26 -18.94
C GLY A 45 1.14 -9.92 -17.87
N ASP A 46 1.29 -10.43 -16.64
CA ASP A 46 0.42 -10.04 -15.52
C ASP A 46 0.64 -8.58 -15.12
N PHE A 47 -0.39 -8.00 -14.49
CA PHE A 47 -0.31 -6.68 -13.86
C PHE A 47 -0.48 -6.78 -12.34
N GLY A 48 0.50 -6.26 -11.59
CA GLY A 48 0.48 -6.19 -10.14
C GLY A 48 0.38 -4.77 -9.62
N TYR A 49 -0.68 -4.48 -8.87
CA TYR A 49 -0.75 -3.29 -8.02
C TYR A 49 -0.37 -3.65 -6.58
N ILE A 50 0.67 -3.00 -6.05
CA ILE A 50 1.26 -3.32 -4.74
C ILE A 50 1.20 -2.09 -3.84
N ASP A 51 0.44 -2.21 -2.74
CA ASP A 51 0.22 -1.15 -1.76
C ASP A 51 0.70 -1.59 -0.36
N PRO A 52 2.03 -1.68 -0.13
CA PRO A 52 2.57 -2.13 1.15
C PRO A 52 2.36 -1.07 2.24
N PRO A 53 2.52 -1.41 3.54
CA PRO A 53 2.61 -0.40 4.58
C PRO A 53 3.65 0.67 4.23
N TYR A 54 3.26 1.95 4.28
CA TYR A 54 4.10 3.04 3.77
C TYR A 54 5.33 3.29 4.66
N TRP A 55 6.46 3.62 4.04
CA TRP A 55 7.63 4.06 4.79
C TRP A 55 7.34 5.39 5.50
N PRO A 56 7.69 5.55 6.79
CA PRO A 56 7.43 6.78 7.52
C PRO A 56 8.12 8.01 6.91
N VAL A 57 7.37 9.10 6.79
CA VAL A 57 7.86 10.37 6.20
C VAL A 57 8.80 11.17 7.12
N SER A 58 8.89 10.80 8.41
CA SER A 58 9.81 11.41 9.37
C SER A 58 10.21 10.44 10.48
N GLU A 59 11.37 10.67 11.11
CA GLU A 59 11.83 9.90 12.28
C GLU A 59 10.86 10.01 13.47
N THR A 60 10.19 11.15 13.63
CA THR A 60 9.15 11.35 14.66
C THR A 60 7.85 10.61 14.35
N ALA A 61 7.57 10.30 13.08
CA ALA A 61 6.48 9.41 12.68
C ALA A 61 6.85 7.92 12.89
N ASN A 62 8.15 7.63 12.97
CA ASN A 62 8.70 6.31 13.29
C ASN A 62 8.57 5.97 14.79
N PHE A 63 8.39 6.98 15.65
CA PHE A 63 8.36 6.81 17.11
C PHE A 63 7.09 6.11 17.63
N THR A 64 6.07 5.92 16.79
CA THR A 64 4.85 5.16 17.14
C THR A 64 4.82 3.72 16.59
N SER A 65 5.88 3.23 15.94
CA SER A 65 5.84 1.98 15.17
C SER A 65 6.95 0.96 15.49
N PHE A 66 7.62 1.06 16.64
CA PHE A 66 8.42 -0.06 17.17
C PHE A 66 7.50 -1.15 17.75
N THR A 67 6.63 -1.71 16.91
CA THR A 67 5.99 -3.01 17.13
C THR A 67 6.85 -4.06 16.44
N PRO A 68 7.37 -5.07 17.14
CA PRO A 68 8.16 -6.16 16.56
C PRO A 68 7.46 -6.95 15.44
N GLU A 69 6.14 -6.83 15.29
CA GLU A 69 5.33 -7.54 14.28
C GLU A 69 4.98 -6.72 13.01
N GLY A 70 5.65 -5.59 12.75
CA GLY A 70 5.35 -4.71 11.60
C GLY A 70 6.13 -5.00 10.31
N PHE A 71 5.71 -4.38 9.20
CA PHE A 71 6.46 -4.39 7.93
C PHE A 71 7.75 -3.58 8.08
N THR A 72 8.87 -4.29 8.12
CA THR A 72 10.17 -3.75 8.49
C THR A 72 10.84 -3.05 7.32
N ARG A 73 11.99 -2.43 7.60
CA ARG A 73 12.88 -1.93 6.55
C ARG A 73 13.34 -3.03 5.60
N GLN A 74 13.64 -4.22 6.13
CA GLN A 74 14.08 -5.35 5.33
C GLN A 74 12.96 -5.79 4.39
N ASP A 75 11.72 -5.84 4.87
CA ASP A 75 10.57 -6.19 4.03
C ASP A 75 10.36 -5.20 2.87
N GLN A 76 10.62 -3.91 3.08
CA GLN A 76 10.61 -2.91 2.00
C GLN A 76 11.72 -3.16 0.96
N GLU A 77 12.91 -3.53 1.43
CA GLU A 77 14.06 -3.83 0.57
C GLU A 77 13.80 -5.12 -0.24
N ASP A 78 13.27 -6.16 0.40
CA ASP A 78 12.94 -7.46 -0.21
C ASP A 78 11.78 -7.35 -1.22
N LEU A 79 10.77 -6.52 -0.92
CA LEU A 79 9.70 -6.20 -1.85
C LEU A 79 10.22 -5.50 -3.11
N ALA A 80 11.09 -4.49 -2.93
CA ALA A 80 11.67 -3.77 -4.06
C ALA A 80 12.54 -4.68 -4.94
N GLU A 81 13.29 -5.61 -4.33
CA GLU A 81 14.05 -6.61 -5.09
C GLU A 81 13.13 -7.58 -5.84
N SER A 82 12.08 -8.07 -5.20
CA SER A 82 11.08 -8.93 -5.85
C SER A 82 10.46 -8.24 -7.07
N CYS A 83 10.18 -6.94 -6.97
CA CYS A 83 9.68 -6.16 -8.09
C CYS A 83 10.67 -6.06 -9.26
N ARG A 84 11.98 -5.98 -9.00
CA ARG A 84 13.01 -5.99 -10.05
C ARG A 84 13.06 -7.34 -10.76
N VAL A 85 13.08 -8.43 -9.99
CA VAL A 85 13.05 -9.79 -10.55
C VAL A 85 11.83 -10.02 -11.44
N LEU A 86 10.64 -9.58 -10.99
CA LEU A 86 9.41 -9.68 -11.77
C LEU A 86 9.41 -8.78 -13.01
N THR A 87 10.04 -7.61 -12.93
CA THR A 87 10.24 -6.73 -14.09
C THR A 87 11.04 -7.45 -15.17
N ASP A 88 12.14 -8.11 -14.80
CA ASP A 88 12.97 -8.89 -15.74
C ASP A 88 12.22 -10.10 -16.32
N GLN A 89 11.19 -10.58 -15.63
CA GLN A 89 10.29 -11.64 -16.10
C GLN A 89 9.15 -11.14 -17.00
N GLY A 90 9.05 -9.82 -17.24
CA GLY A 90 8.01 -9.24 -18.10
C GLY A 90 6.66 -9.07 -17.41
N VAL A 91 6.65 -8.93 -16.08
CA VAL A 91 5.45 -8.57 -15.30
C VAL A 91 5.34 -7.05 -15.22
N PHE A 92 4.13 -6.52 -15.41
CA PHE A 92 3.85 -5.09 -15.25
C PHE A 92 3.55 -4.77 -13.79
N LEU A 93 4.25 -3.80 -13.21
CA LEU A 93 4.12 -3.48 -11.79
C LEU A 93 3.82 -2.00 -11.58
N MET A 94 2.92 -1.72 -10.63
CA MET A 94 2.70 -0.41 -10.04
C MET A 94 2.77 -0.53 -8.52
N VAL A 95 3.68 0.21 -7.91
CA VAL A 95 3.84 0.26 -6.45
C VAL A 95 3.48 1.64 -5.94
N SER A 96 2.74 1.73 -4.84
CA SER A 96 2.49 2.97 -4.09
C SER A 96 3.33 3.03 -2.81
N ASN A 97 3.86 4.21 -2.46
CA ASN A 97 4.55 4.44 -1.19
C ASN A 97 4.70 5.94 -0.86
N SER A 98 5.21 6.28 0.33
CA SER A 98 5.57 7.64 0.71
C SER A 98 6.69 8.21 -0.18
N ASP A 99 6.67 9.51 -0.47
CA ASP A 99 7.78 10.23 -1.10
C ASP A 99 8.91 10.51 -0.10
N THR A 100 9.90 9.62 -0.05
CA THR A 100 11.07 9.74 0.82
C THR A 100 12.37 9.45 0.06
N PRO A 101 13.53 9.92 0.54
CA PRO A 101 14.81 9.51 -0.03
C PRO A 101 15.03 7.99 0.00
N PHE A 102 14.47 7.28 0.98
CA PHE A 102 14.59 5.83 1.08
C PHE A 102 13.80 5.12 -0.03
N THR A 103 12.50 5.39 -0.15
CA THR A 103 11.63 4.79 -1.16
C THR A 103 12.07 5.14 -2.58
N ARG A 104 12.52 6.38 -2.84
CA ARG A 104 13.11 6.76 -4.13
C ARG A 104 14.36 5.95 -4.49
N ARG A 105 15.19 5.59 -3.50
CA ARG A 105 16.37 4.74 -3.73
C ARG A 105 15.98 3.30 -4.02
N LEU A 106 14.99 2.75 -3.30
CA LEU A 106 14.51 1.39 -3.53
C LEU A 106 14.02 1.20 -4.96
N TYR A 107 13.25 2.15 -5.49
CA TYR A 107 12.66 2.03 -6.83
C TYR A 107 13.46 2.80 -7.90
N LYS A 108 14.78 2.97 -7.70
CA LYS A 108 15.65 3.55 -8.74
C LYS A 108 15.60 2.67 -10.00
N GLY A 109 15.31 3.30 -11.14
CA GLY A 109 15.16 2.61 -12.44
C GLY A 109 13.70 2.41 -12.85
N PHE A 110 12.76 2.57 -11.92
CA PHE A 110 11.33 2.63 -12.23
C PHE A 110 10.96 4.06 -12.66
N ASN A 111 9.84 4.18 -13.36
CA ASN A 111 9.15 5.44 -13.64
C ASN A 111 8.48 5.94 -12.35
N ILE A 112 9.02 7.01 -11.77
CA ILE A 112 8.54 7.58 -10.50
C ILE A 112 7.63 8.77 -10.77
N CYS A 113 6.33 8.61 -10.53
CA CYS A 113 5.34 9.66 -10.56
C CYS A 113 5.06 10.14 -9.13
N LYS A 114 5.03 11.46 -8.92
CA LYS A 114 4.63 12.06 -7.64
C LYS A 114 3.15 12.40 -7.68
N VAL A 115 2.41 11.95 -6.66
CA VAL A 115 0.98 12.20 -6.51
C VAL A 115 0.75 13.01 -5.24
N GLU A 116 -0.09 14.04 -5.33
CA GLU A 116 -0.55 14.79 -4.16
C GLU A 116 -1.80 14.12 -3.59
N ALA A 117 -1.62 13.21 -2.64
CA ALA A 117 -2.73 12.57 -1.96
C ALA A 117 -3.28 13.46 -0.84
N ARG A 118 -4.54 13.89 -0.98
CA ARG A 118 -5.26 14.56 0.11
C ARG A 118 -5.69 13.51 1.14
N ARG A 119 -4.97 13.40 2.25
CA ARG A 119 -5.42 12.58 3.40
C ARG A 119 -6.68 13.19 4.02
N CYS A 120 -7.85 12.64 3.68
CA CYS A 120 -9.13 13.00 4.31
C CYS A 120 -9.28 12.43 5.74
N VAL A 121 -8.36 11.58 6.19
CA VAL A 121 -8.49 10.80 7.44
C VAL A 121 -7.57 11.33 8.56
N ASN A 122 -7.59 12.64 8.82
CA ASN A 122 -6.87 13.20 9.98
C ASN A 122 -7.82 14.02 10.86
N SER A 123 -7.95 13.61 12.12
CA SER A 123 -8.86 14.20 13.12
C SER A 123 -8.44 15.60 13.57
N ALA A 124 -7.23 16.06 13.23
CA ALA A 124 -6.72 17.39 13.54
C ALA A 124 -6.66 18.29 12.31
N GLY A 125 -7.61 19.22 12.18
CA GLY A 125 -7.74 20.14 11.04
C GLY A 125 -6.53 21.03 10.72
N LYS A 126 -5.57 21.18 11.66
CA LYS A 126 -4.33 21.97 11.50
C LYS A 126 -3.15 21.21 10.86
N LYS A 127 -3.25 19.89 10.65
CA LYS A 127 -2.23 19.08 9.94
C LYS A 127 -2.72 18.58 8.57
N ARG A 128 -3.65 19.31 7.94
CA ARG A 128 -4.04 19.11 6.54
C ARG A 128 -2.90 19.59 5.62
N GLY A 129 -1.82 18.81 5.55
CA GLY A 129 -0.77 18.95 4.55
C GLY A 129 -0.90 17.84 3.51
N SER A 130 -0.64 18.15 2.24
CA SER A 130 -0.42 17.12 1.22
C SER A 130 0.73 16.23 1.70
N VAL A 131 0.48 14.93 1.86
CA VAL A 131 1.58 13.98 2.04
C VAL A 131 1.96 13.59 0.62
N PRO A 132 3.18 13.92 0.16
CA PRO A 132 3.60 13.52 -1.16
C PRO A 132 3.73 12.00 -1.20
N GLU A 133 3.02 11.38 -2.14
CA GLU A 133 3.05 9.94 -2.39
C GLU A 133 3.74 9.69 -3.74
N LEU A 134 4.31 8.49 -3.91
CA LEU A 134 4.93 8.04 -5.13
C LEU A 134 4.14 6.88 -5.71
N LEU A 135 3.96 6.90 -7.02
CA LEU A 135 3.65 5.73 -7.83
C LEU A 135 4.90 5.37 -8.62
N MET A 136 5.36 4.14 -8.47
CA MET A 136 6.55 3.60 -9.15
C MET A 136 6.11 2.50 -10.11
N THR A 137 6.42 2.66 -11.40
CA THR A 137 5.99 1.75 -12.49
C THR A 137 7.15 1.29 -13.35
N ASN A 138 7.06 0.13 -13.98
CA ASN A 138 8.12 -0.43 -14.84
C ASN A 138 7.78 -0.41 -16.35
N TYR A 139 6.79 0.39 -16.75
CA TYR A 139 6.30 0.54 -18.12
C TYR A 139 6.03 2.01 -18.47
#